data_AF-A0A2V7PZX3-F1
#
_entry.id   AF-A0A2V7PZX3-F1
#
_cell.length_a   1.000
_cell.length_b   1.000
_cell.length_c   1.000
_cell.angle_alpha   90.00
_cell.angle_beta   90.00
_cell.angle_gamma   90.00
#
_symmetry.space_group_name_H-M   'P 1'
#
loop_
_entity.id
_entity.type
_entity.pdbx_description
1 polymer ?
#
loop_
_entity_poly.entity_id
_entity_poly.type
_entity_poly.pdbx_seq_one_letter_code
_entity_poly.pdbx_strand_id
1 'polypeptide(L)'
;MTARTSSLPSAPADLDRWRRETPGCRDRIHLNNAGAALMPQAVLQALTGHLEREAAIGGYEAEDEAEPRVRETYELLGRLLGAAARNLAIVENATVAFS
;
A
#
# COMPACT_ATOMS: atom_id res chain seq x y z
N MET A 1 -16.63 26.50 1.06
CA MET A 1 -15.46 25.60 1.09
C MET A 1 -15.26 25.10 -0.35
N THR A 2 -14.38 25.74 -1.10
CA THR A 2 -14.15 25.47 -2.53
C THR A 2 -13.35 24.18 -2.69
N ALA A 3 -13.96 23.17 -3.29
CA ALA A 3 -13.26 21.95 -3.68
C ALA A 3 -12.19 22.32 -4.72
N ARG A 4 -10.91 22.22 -4.33
CA ARG A 4 -9.79 22.29 -5.28
C ARG A 4 -9.86 21.03 -6.14
N THR A 5 -10.35 21.17 -7.37
CA THR A 5 -10.16 20.16 -8.41
C THR A 5 -8.66 20.08 -8.67
N SER A 6 -8.00 19.10 -8.07
CA SER A 6 -6.61 18.78 -8.40
C SER A 6 -6.55 18.48 -9.89
N SER A 7 -5.70 19.18 -10.64
CA SER A 7 -5.43 18.83 -12.02
C SER A 7 -4.97 17.37 -12.06
N LEU A 8 -5.57 16.57 -12.95
CA LEU A 8 -5.08 15.21 -13.20
C LEU A 8 -3.59 15.30 -13.54
N PRO A 9 -2.74 14.41 -12.98
CA PRO A 9 -1.33 14.35 -13.34
C PRO A 9 -1.17 14.35 -14.86
N SER A 10 -0.11 14.99 -15.37
CA SER A 10 0.20 14.90 -16.80
C SER A 10 0.58 13.45 -17.09
N ALA A 11 -0.41 12.70 -17.57
CA ALA A 11 -0.42 11.24 -17.63
C ALA A 11 0.88 10.57 -18.14
N PRO A 12 1.67 11.14 -19.07
CA PRO A 12 2.89 10.48 -19.56
C PRO A 12 4.02 10.39 -18.52
N ALA A 13 4.35 11.48 -17.82
CA ALA A 13 5.53 11.52 -16.95
C ALA A 13 5.33 10.69 -15.67
N ASP A 14 4.13 10.73 -15.11
CA ASP A 14 3.76 9.92 -13.94
C ASP A 14 3.67 8.43 -14.30
N LEU A 15 3.19 8.08 -15.50
CA LEU A 15 3.15 6.70 -15.97
C LEU A 15 4.55 6.09 -16.09
N ASP A 16 5.50 6.82 -16.67
CA ASP A 16 6.88 6.36 -16.78
C ASP A 16 7.52 6.18 -15.40
N ARG A 17 7.22 7.05 -14.45
CA ARG A 17 7.65 6.89 -13.05
C ARG A 17 7.07 5.60 -12.46
N TRP A 18 5.75 5.40 -12.51
CA TRP A 18 5.10 4.22 -11.92
C TRP A 18 5.60 2.91 -12.52
N ARG A 19 5.87 2.87 -13.84
CA ARG A 19 6.48 1.71 -14.49
C ARG A 19 7.90 1.44 -14.02
N ARG A 20 8.72 2.48 -13.83
CA ARG A 20 10.09 2.32 -13.29
C ARG A 20 10.08 1.82 -11.85
N GLU A 21 9.11 2.28 -11.07
CA GLU A 21 8.89 1.91 -9.66
C GLU A 21 8.23 0.55 -9.47
N THR A 22 7.71 -0.08 -10.54
CA THR A 22 7.08 -1.41 -10.50
C THR A 22 7.95 -2.39 -11.28
N PRO A 23 8.88 -3.13 -10.62
CA PRO A 23 9.92 -3.90 -11.31
C PRO A 23 9.38 -4.86 -12.38
N GLY A 24 8.25 -5.53 -12.10
CA GLY A 24 7.64 -6.48 -13.03
C GLY A 24 7.20 -5.86 -14.37
N CYS A 25 7.02 -4.53 -14.46
CA CYS A 25 6.70 -3.86 -15.72
C CYS A 25 7.87 -3.83 -16.72
N ARG A 26 9.11 -4.09 -16.27
CA ARG A 26 10.30 -4.10 -17.15
C ARG A 26 10.35 -5.35 -18.03
N ASP A 27 9.90 -6.47 -17.48
CA ASP A 27 10.17 -7.79 -18.07
C ASP A 27 8.96 -8.36 -18.85
N ARG A 28 7.76 -7.83 -18.61
CA ARG A 28 6.53 -8.40 -19.18
C ARG A 28 5.40 -7.39 -19.31
N ILE A 29 4.49 -7.68 -20.25
CA ILE A 29 3.19 -7.03 -20.35
C ILE A 29 2.22 -7.84 -19.47
N HIS A 30 1.91 -7.31 -18.28
CA HIS A 30 1.04 -7.98 -17.31
C HIS A 30 -0.43 -7.63 -17.54
N LEU A 31 -1.19 -8.53 -18.18
CA LEU A 31 -2.61 -8.36 -18.46
C LEU A 31 -3.53 -9.03 -17.42
N ASN A 32 -2.98 -9.61 -16.35
CA ASN A 32 -3.74 -10.30 -15.30
C ASN A 32 -3.86 -9.47 -14.00
N ASN A 33 -4.01 -8.14 -14.10
CA ASN A 33 -4.13 -7.26 -12.92
C ASN A 33 -5.38 -7.54 -12.07
N ALA A 34 -6.46 -8.00 -12.70
CA ALA A 34 -7.70 -8.34 -12.00
C ALA A 34 -7.55 -9.57 -11.08
N GLY A 35 -6.62 -10.47 -11.39
CA GLY A 35 -6.27 -11.57 -10.49
C GLY A 35 -5.33 -11.12 -9.38
N ALA A 36 -4.22 -10.46 -9.75
CA ALA A 36 -3.32 -9.78 -8.82
C ALA A 36 -2.44 -8.78 -9.58
N ALA A 37 -2.34 -7.56 -9.07
CA ALA A 37 -1.45 -6.55 -9.62
C ALA A 37 0.02 -6.82 -9.28
N LEU A 38 0.94 -6.26 -10.08
CA LEU A 38 2.37 -6.28 -9.76
C LEU A 38 2.67 -5.35 -8.57
N MET A 39 3.59 -5.75 -7.70
CA MET A 39 3.98 -4.95 -6.54
C MET A 39 4.94 -3.81 -6.94
N PRO A 40 4.65 -2.55 -6.57
CA PRO A 40 5.63 -1.48 -6.59
C PRO A 40 6.79 -1.75 -5.61
N GLN A 41 7.97 -1.19 -5.90
CA GLN A 41 9.19 -1.38 -5.12
C GLN A 41 9.02 -0.97 -3.65
N ALA A 42 8.29 0.12 -3.38
CA ALA A 42 8.03 0.59 -2.02
C ALA A 42 7.21 -0.41 -1.20
N VAL A 43 6.25 -1.11 -1.82
CA VAL A 43 5.45 -2.15 -1.16
C VAL A 43 6.32 -3.36 -0.84
N LEU A 44 7.14 -3.80 -1.81
CA LEU A 44 8.08 -4.89 -1.60
C LEU A 44 9.04 -4.60 -0.44
N GLN A 45 9.62 -3.39 -0.41
CA GLN A 45 10.53 -2.95 0.66
C GLN A 45 9.86 -2.87 2.03
N ALA A 46 8.62 -2.41 2.12
CA ALA A 46 7.89 -2.36 3.38
C ALA A 46 7.66 -3.76 3.96
N LEU A 47 7.28 -4.72 3.10
CA LEU A 47 7.05 -6.11 3.50
C LEU A 47 8.35 -6.80 3.91
N THR A 48 9.36 -6.82 3.03
CA THR A 48 10.63 -7.52 3.32
C THR A 48 11.37 -6.86 4.46
N GLY A 49 11.34 -5.51 4.54
CA GLY A 49 11.94 -4.78 5.65
C GLY A 49 11.31 -5.13 6.99
N HIS A 50 9.99 -5.32 7.07
CA HIS A 50 9.36 -5.77 8.31
C HIS A 50 9.79 -7.19 8.69
N LEU A 51 9.83 -8.12 7.73
CA LEU A 51 10.32 -9.48 7.97
C LEU A 51 11.79 -9.50 8.44
N GLU A 52 12.63 -8.62 7.90
CA GLU A 52 14.01 -8.43 8.37
C GLU A 52 14.05 -7.89 9.81
N ARG A 53 13.12 -7.01 10.20
CA ARG A 53 13.01 -6.56 11.60
C ARG A 53 12.59 -7.70 12.52
N GLU A 54 11.54 -8.44 12.17
CA GLU A 54 11.10 -9.61 12.95
C GLU A 54 12.24 -10.62 13.15
N ALA A 55 12.99 -10.91 12.08
CA ALA A 55 14.14 -11.82 12.14
C ALA A 55 15.28 -11.30 13.03
N ALA A 56 15.45 -9.98 13.12
CA ALA A 56 16.55 -9.35 13.86
C ALA A 56 16.24 -9.11 15.34
N ILE A 57 15.00 -8.74 15.69
CA ILE A 57 14.64 -8.31 17.04
C ILE A 57 13.49 -9.09 17.68
N GLY A 58 12.84 -10.01 16.94
CA GLY A 58 11.65 -10.71 17.41
C GLY A 58 10.35 -10.06 16.89
N GLY A 59 9.28 -10.86 16.83
CA GLY A 59 8.00 -10.44 16.27
C GLY A 59 7.31 -9.36 17.10
N TYR A 60 7.30 -9.50 18.43
CA TYR A 60 6.65 -8.53 19.31
C TYR A 60 7.40 -7.20 19.35
N GLU A 61 8.73 -7.22 19.39
CA GLU A 61 9.54 -6.01 19.36
C GLU A 61 9.42 -5.29 18.02
N ALA A 62 9.32 -6.04 16.91
CA ALA A 62 9.09 -5.48 15.58
C ALA A 62 7.67 -4.91 15.42
N GLU A 63 6.66 -5.53 16.05
CA GLU A 63 5.29 -5.03 16.14
C GLU A 63 5.25 -3.68 16.88
N ASP A 64 5.85 -3.60 18.07
CA ASP A 64 5.96 -2.36 18.85
C ASP A 64 6.67 -1.25 18.06
N GLU A 65 7.76 -1.58 17.35
CA GLU A 65 8.46 -0.63 16.47
C GLU A 65 7.60 -0.18 15.27
N ALA A 66 6.73 -1.04 14.75
CA ALA A 66 5.86 -0.75 13.62
C ALA A 66 4.55 -0.02 14.00
N GLU A 67 4.16 -0.04 15.28
CA GLU A 67 2.87 0.48 15.78
C GLU A 67 2.51 1.89 15.24
N PRO A 68 3.42 2.89 15.22
CA PRO A 68 3.09 4.21 14.68
C PRO A 68 2.71 4.19 13.19
N ARG A 69 3.38 3.35 12.39
CA ARG A 69 3.13 3.20 10.94
C ARG A 69 1.82 2.45 10.68
N VAL A 70 1.52 1.45 11.51
CA VAL A 70 0.23 0.75 11.46
C VAL A 70 -0.90 1.73 11.76
N ARG A 71 -0.79 2.54 12.80
CA ARG A 71 -1.78 3.58 13.14
C ARG A 71 -1.97 4.60 12.01
N GLU A 72 -0.88 5.08 11.42
CA GLU A 72 -0.94 6.01 10.28
C GLU A 72 -1.67 5.40 9.06
N THR A 73 -1.52 4.08 8.84
CA THR A 73 -2.20 3.38 7.75
C THR A 73 -3.72 3.48 7.86
N TYR A 74 -4.30 3.34 9.05
CA TYR A 74 -5.75 3.53 9.27
C TYR A 74 -6.21 4.96 8.95
N GLU A 75 -5.42 5.98 9.31
CA GLU A 75 -5.73 7.38 8.99
C GLU A 75 -5.62 7.68 7.49
N LEU A 76 -4.64 7.08 6.80
CA LEU A 76 -4.49 7.17 5.34
C LEU A 76 -5.68 6.52 4.62
N LEU A 77 -6.08 5.31 5.05
CA LEU A 77 -7.25 4.63 4.50
C LEU A 77 -8.55 5.41 4.77
N GLY A 78 -8.70 5.99 5.96
CA GLY A 78 -9.81 6.86 6.30
C GLY A 78 -9.92 8.03 5.33
N ARG A 79 -8.80 8.73 5.07
CA ARG A 79 -8.76 9.81 4.08
C ARG A 79 -9.07 9.33 2.66
N LEU A 80 -8.54 8.19 2.26
CA LEU A 80 -8.75 7.62 0.92
C LEU A 80 -10.23 7.25 0.68
N LEU A 81 -10.88 6.67 1.68
CA LEU A 81 -12.26 6.17 1.60
C LEU A 81 -13.31 7.21 2.02
N GLY A 82 -12.89 8.36 2.56
CA GLY A 82 -13.81 9.35 3.13
C GLY A 82 -14.46 8.91 4.44
N ALA A 83 -13.76 8.09 5.24
CA ALA A 83 -14.22 7.55 6.52
C ALA A 83 -13.30 7.95 7.68
N ALA A 84 -13.77 7.81 8.92
CA ALA A 84 -12.91 7.94 10.09
C ALA A 84 -12.12 6.64 10.32
N ALA A 85 -10.85 6.74 10.72
CA ALA A 85 -10.00 5.58 11.02
C ALA A 85 -10.65 4.58 11.99
N ARG A 86 -11.31 5.08 13.03
CA ARG A 86 -12.05 4.27 14.03
C ARG A 86 -13.21 3.43 13.46
N ASN A 87 -13.64 3.71 12.23
CA ASN A 87 -14.70 2.96 11.53
C ASN A 87 -14.13 1.91 10.57
N LEU A 88 -12.80 1.72 10.54
CA LEU A 88 -12.12 0.80 9.63
C LEU A 88 -11.53 -0.38 10.40
N ALA A 89 -11.62 -1.56 9.81
CA ALA A 89 -10.90 -2.76 10.22
C ALA A 89 -10.14 -3.32 9.02
N ILE A 90 -8.88 -3.71 9.21
CA ILE A 90 -8.07 -4.38 8.19
C ILE A 90 -8.07 -5.88 8.48
N VAL A 91 -8.36 -6.67 7.45
CA VAL A 91 -8.29 -8.14 7.48
C VAL A 91 -7.44 -8.63 6.31
N GLU A 92 -7.05 -9.90 6.35
CA GLU A 92 -6.11 -10.51 5.41
C GLU A 92 -6.54 -10.45 3.93
N ASN A 93 -7.84 -10.54 3.62
CA ASN A 93 -8.36 -10.49 2.26
C ASN A 93 -9.86 -10.15 2.22
N ALA A 94 -10.36 -9.90 1.01
CA ALA A 94 -11.77 -9.56 0.79
C ALA A 94 -12.74 -10.69 1.13
N THR A 95 -12.36 -11.95 1.00
CA THR A 95 -13.24 -13.09 1.33
C THR A 95 -13.49 -13.15 2.84
N VAL A 96 -12.44 -13.07 3.66
CA VAL A 96 -12.55 -13.07 5.13
C VAL A 96 -13.36 -11.88 5.66
N ALA A 97 -13.37 -10.74 4.97
CA ALA A 97 -14.17 -9.59 5.38
C ALA A 97 -15.69 -9.84 5.35
N PHE A 98 -16.16 -10.83 4.57
CA PHE A 98 -17.59 -11.09 4.33
C PHE A 98 -18.05 -12.51 4.70
N SER A 99 -17.14 -13.37 5.16
CA SER A 99 -17.44 -14.74 5.59
C SER A 99 -17.25 -14.90 7.09
#